data_AF-A0A8F5VJ91-F1
#
_entry.id   AF-A0A8F5VJ91-F1
#
_cell.length_a   1.000
_cell.length_b   1.000
_cell.length_c   1.000
_cell.angle_alpha   90.00
_cell.angle_beta   90.00
_cell.angle_gamma   90.00
#
_symmetry.space_group_name_H-M   'P 1'
#
loop_
_entity.id
_entity.type
_entity.pdbx_description
1 polymer ?
#
loop_
_entity_poly.entity_id
_entity_poly.type
_entity_poly.pdbx_seq_one_letter_code
_entity_poly.pdbx_strand_id
1 'polypeptide(L)'
;MTKRLKVLFLTIWYPDSNPVSGIFVKRHAEAVSKTCDITVLYAVRDPTIQKIKKTSQIEDGIRVYRLYLPLDLSSNFSVINNLRNNVYIHMFMVYRKIVTEIGSHDIVQVNVMSNHLINMGLFAISHIPQFVM
;
A
#
# COMPACT_ATOMS: atom_id res chain seq x y z
N MET A 1 -10.26 12.66 26.19
CA MET A 1 -10.24 12.65 24.71
C MET A 1 -9.71 11.29 24.26
N THR A 2 -10.53 10.49 23.58
CA THR A 2 -10.08 9.20 23.03
C THR A 2 -9.17 9.46 21.83
N LYS A 3 -7.92 8.99 21.90
CA LYS A 3 -6.93 9.10 20.81
C LYS A 3 -7.50 8.42 19.56
N ARG A 4 -7.55 9.14 18.42
CA ARG A 4 -7.87 8.52 17.13
C ARG A 4 -6.76 7.54 16.76
N LEU A 5 -7.14 6.33 16.35
CA LEU A 5 -6.20 5.32 15.92
C LEU A 5 -5.64 5.66 14.54
N LYS A 6 -4.34 5.51 14.35
CA LYS A 6 -3.68 5.64 13.05
C LYS A 6 -3.69 4.29 12.33
N VAL A 7 -4.35 4.21 11.20
CA VAL A 7 -4.53 2.96 10.45
C VAL A 7 -3.88 3.07 9.08
N LEU A 8 -3.01 2.12 8.73
CA LEU A 8 -2.43 2.01 7.40
C LEU A 8 -3.19 0.97 6.58
N PHE A 9 -3.74 1.37 5.44
CA PHE A 9 -4.33 0.47 4.46
C PHE A 9 -3.28 0.11 3.42
N LEU A 10 -2.93 -1.16 3.35
CA LEU A 10 -1.99 -1.69 2.37
C LEU A 10 -2.79 -2.43 1.30
N THR A 11 -2.76 -1.95 0.06
CA THR A 11 -3.59 -2.51 -1.01
C THR A 11 -2.85 -2.52 -2.35
N ILE A 12 -3.14 -3.54 -3.16
CA ILE A 12 -2.74 -3.58 -4.57
C ILE A 12 -3.89 -3.16 -5.51
N TRP A 13 -5.08 -2.90 -4.95
CA TRP A 13 -6.30 -2.53 -5.67
C TRP A 13 -6.89 -1.26 -5.04
N TYR A 14 -6.71 -0.12 -5.71
CA TYR A 14 -7.25 1.19 -5.33
C TYR A 14 -7.65 1.94 -6.60
N PRO A 15 -8.67 2.82 -6.57
CA PRO A 15 -9.11 3.52 -7.77
C PRO A 15 -7.97 4.33 -8.41
N ASP A 16 -7.76 4.06 -9.69
CA ASP A 16 -6.79 4.71 -10.57
C ASP A 16 -7.43 4.86 -11.95
N SER A 17 -6.91 4.22 -13.01
CA SER A 17 -7.47 4.30 -14.37
C SER A 17 -8.84 3.63 -14.55
N ASN A 18 -9.12 2.54 -13.81
CA ASN A 18 -10.44 1.93 -13.77
C ASN A 18 -11.12 2.24 -12.42
N PRO A 19 -12.13 3.11 -12.37
CA PRO A 19 -12.75 3.56 -11.12
C PRO A 19 -13.54 2.44 -10.40
N VAL A 20 -13.87 1.35 -11.11
CA VAL A 20 -14.57 0.19 -10.51
C VAL A 20 -13.60 -0.66 -9.70
N SER A 21 -12.34 -0.74 -10.13
CA SER A 21 -11.30 -1.50 -9.46
C SER A 21 -10.90 -0.85 -8.13
N GLY A 22 -11.13 -1.55 -7.02
CA GLY A 22 -10.74 -1.06 -5.69
C GLY A 22 -11.68 -0.03 -5.07
N ILE A 23 -12.86 0.24 -5.67
CA ILE A 23 -13.86 1.16 -5.09
C ILE A 23 -14.29 0.73 -3.68
N PHE A 24 -14.34 -0.58 -3.42
CA PHE A 24 -14.61 -1.12 -2.09
C PHE A 24 -13.57 -0.66 -1.07
N VAL A 25 -12.27 -0.73 -1.40
CA VAL A 25 -11.19 -0.30 -0.51
C VAL A 25 -11.26 1.21 -0.26
N LYS A 26 -11.57 2.00 -1.29
CA LYS A 26 -11.78 3.44 -1.13
C LYS A 26 -12.97 3.75 -0.22
N ARG A 27 -14.14 3.16 -0.47
CA ARG A 27 -15.34 3.35 0.38
C ARG A 27 -15.12 2.87 1.81
N HIS A 28 -14.38 1.78 1.98
CA HIS A 28 -14.01 1.29 3.31
C HIS A 28 -13.10 2.27 4.03
N ALA A 29 -12.10 2.84 3.35
CA ALA A 29 -11.26 3.89 3.91
C ALA A 29 -12.09 5.14 4.27
N GLU A 30 -13.00 5.59 3.41
CA GLU A 30 -13.92 6.71 3.70
C GLU A 30 -14.81 6.46 4.92
N ALA A 31 -15.27 5.23 5.11
CA ALA A 31 -16.10 4.88 6.25
C ALA A 31 -15.30 4.92 7.56
N VAL A 32 -14.10 4.33 7.55
CA VAL A 32 -13.24 4.24 8.75
C VAL A 32 -12.58 5.58 9.08
N SER A 33 -12.40 6.50 8.10
CA SER A 33 -11.77 7.81 8.33
C SER A 33 -12.61 8.73 9.22
N LYS A 34 -13.91 8.43 9.35
CA LYS A 34 -14.81 9.12 10.28
C LYS A 34 -14.39 8.94 11.74
N THR A 35 -13.77 7.80 12.07
CA THR A 35 -13.39 7.43 13.45
C THR A 35 -11.88 7.35 13.66
N CYS A 36 -11.11 7.09 12.60
CA CYS A 36 -9.68 6.84 12.65
C CYS A 36 -8.92 7.71 11.64
N ASP A 37 -7.62 7.88 11.84
CA ASP A 37 -6.75 8.58 10.90
C ASP A 37 -6.16 7.55 9.93
N ILE A 38 -6.54 7.62 8.66
CA ILE A 38 -6.17 6.61 7.67
C ILE A 38 -5.11 7.13 6.71
N THR A 39 -4.12 6.28 6.48
CA THR A 39 -3.18 6.40 5.37
C THR A 39 -3.37 5.20 4.45
N VAL A 40 -3.44 5.42 3.14
CA VAL A 40 -3.49 4.35 2.14
C VAL A 40 -2.14 4.25 1.45
N LEU A 41 -1.57 3.05 1.37
CA LEU A 41 -0.42 2.71 0.53
C LEU A 41 -0.91 1.74 -0.56
N TYR A 42 -1.05 2.29 -1.76
CA TYR A 42 -1.40 1.59 -2.98
C TYR A 42 -0.14 1.27 -3.78
N ALA A 43 0.08 -0.01 -4.12
CA ALA A 43 1.20 -0.44 -4.95
C ALA A 43 0.72 -1.31 -6.12
N VAL A 44 1.07 -0.93 -7.35
CA VAL A 44 0.66 -1.67 -8.54
C VAL A 44 1.80 -1.77 -9.55
N ARG A 45 1.82 -2.85 -10.32
CA ARG A 45 2.68 -2.97 -11.51
C ARG A 45 1.90 -2.47 -12.73
N ASP A 46 2.52 -1.59 -13.49
CA ASP A 46 1.93 -0.99 -14.66
C ASP A 46 2.89 -1.16 -15.86
N PRO A 47 2.45 -1.80 -16.96
CA PRO A 47 3.27 -2.03 -18.15
C PRO A 47 3.59 -0.74 -18.93
N THR A 48 2.86 0.34 -18.69
CA THR A 48 3.05 1.61 -19.41
C THR A 48 4.21 2.44 -18.86
N ILE A 49 4.66 2.16 -17.63
CA ILE A 49 5.75 2.90 -16.97
C ILE A 49 7.08 2.17 -17.08
N GLN A 50 8.14 2.94 -17.36
CA GLN A 50 9.50 2.40 -17.48
C GLN A 50 10.33 2.55 -16.20
N LYS A 51 9.89 3.42 -15.28
CA LYS A 51 10.56 3.74 -14.01
C LYS A 51 9.55 3.79 -12.89
N ILE A 52 10.01 3.49 -11.67
CA ILE A 52 9.18 3.53 -10.47
C ILE A 52 8.68 4.96 -10.25
N LYS A 53 7.37 5.12 -10.13
CA LYS A 53 6.71 6.40 -9.87
C LYS A 53 6.06 6.36 -8.49
N LYS A 54 6.33 7.39 -7.69
CA LYS A 54 5.77 7.57 -6.34
C LYS A 54 4.99 8.88 -6.33
N THR A 55 3.72 8.83 -5.95
CA THR A 55 2.89 10.03 -5.76
C THR A 55 2.22 9.98 -4.39
N SER A 56 2.08 11.14 -3.77
CA SER A 56 1.29 11.30 -2.54
C SER A 56 0.24 12.37 -2.79
N GLN A 57 -1.01 12.02 -2.51
CA GLN A 57 -2.16 12.90 -2.71
C GLN A 57 -3.10 12.78 -1.50
N ILE A 58 -3.91 13.81 -1.27
CA ILE A 58 -5.00 13.75 -0.30
C ILE A 58 -6.30 13.62 -1.09
N GLU A 59 -7.02 12.54 -0.86
CA GLU A 59 -8.31 12.24 -1.50
C GLU A 59 -9.36 12.10 -0.42
N ASP A 60 -10.40 12.92 -0.48
CA ASP A 60 -11.52 12.86 0.47
C ASP A 60 -11.06 12.94 1.95
N GLY A 61 -9.99 13.72 2.20
CA GLY A 61 -9.38 13.88 3.52
C GLY A 61 -8.43 12.75 3.94
N ILE A 62 -8.23 11.74 3.09
CA ILE A 62 -7.38 10.57 3.33
C ILE A 62 -6.07 10.72 2.57
N ARG A 63 -4.93 10.45 3.24
CA ARG A 63 -3.63 10.51 2.59
C ARG A 63 -3.37 9.21 1.83
N VAL A 64 -3.19 9.31 0.52
CA VAL A 64 -2.98 8.18 -0.39
C VAL A 64 -1.57 8.27 -1.00
N TYR A 65 -0.76 7.25 -0.76
CA TYR A 65 0.52 7.03 -1.41
C TYR A 65 0.34 6.01 -2.52
N ARG A 66 0.60 6.39 -3.76
CA ARG A 66 0.59 5.49 -4.91
C ARG A 66 2.01 5.18 -5.37
N LEU A 67 2.28 3.90 -5.53
CA LEU A 67 3.53 3.35 -6.00
C LEU A 67 3.26 2.55 -7.27
N TYR A 68 3.72 3.07 -8.40
CA TYR A 68 3.65 2.37 -9.68
C TYR A 68 5.03 1.80 -10.00
N LEU A 69 5.10 0.50 -10.29
CA LEU A 69 6.32 -0.18 -10.70
C LEU A 69 6.23 -0.64 -12.16
N PRO A 70 7.34 -0.60 -12.92
CA PRO A 70 7.37 -1.16 -14.25
C PRO A 70 7.03 -2.65 -14.22
N LEU A 71 6.15 -3.09 -15.12
CA LEU A 71 5.92 -4.50 -15.39
C LEU A 71 6.97 -4.98 -16.41
N ASP A 72 7.88 -5.83 -15.96
CA ASP A 72 8.85 -6.48 -16.85
C ASP A 72 8.19 -7.66 -17.55
N LEU A 73 7.76 -7.46 -18.80
CA LEU A 73 7.17 -8.48 -19.67
C LEU A 73 8.24 -9.27 -20.46
N SER A 74 9.52 -8.95 -20.27
CA SER A 74 10.65 -9.59 -20.96
C SER A 74 10.96 -10.98 -20.37
N SER A 75 11.07 -11.98 -21.25
CA SER A 75 11.42 -13.38 -20.95
C SER A 75 12.87 -13.60 -20.46
N ASN A 76 13.62 -12.54 -20.17
CA ASN A 76 14.97 -12.66 -19.65
C ASN A 76 14.92 -12.85 -18.12
N PHE A 77 14.75 -14.10 -17.72
CA PHE A 77 14.60 -14.62 -16.35
C PHE A 77 15.89 -14.48 -15.52
N SER A 78 16.52 -13.31 -15.50
CA SER A 78 17.68 -13.06 -14.65
C SER A 78 17.22 -12.82 -13.21
N VAL A 79 17.69 -13.66 -12.28
CA VAL A 79 17.40 -13.59 -10.84
C VAL A 79 17.71 -12.20 -10.26
N ILE A 80 18.67 -11.49 -10.84
CA ILE A 80 19.05 -10.11 -10.46
C ILE A 80 17.96 -9.10 -10.82
N ASN A 81 17.27 -9.27 -11.96
CA ASN A 81 16.14 -8.41 -12.35
C ASN A 81 14.92 -8.64 -11.45
N ASN A 82 14.76 -9.88 -10.96
CA ASN A 82 13.65 -10.27 -10.08
C ASN A 82 13.69 -9.54 -8.72
N LEU A 83 14.88 -9.33 -8.14
CA LEU A 83 15.02 -8.60 -6.87
C LEU A 83 14.78 -7.09 -7.06
N ARG A 84 15.26 -6.51 -8.17
CA ARG A 84 15.15 -5.06 -8.44
C ARG A 84 13.71 -4.61 -8.71
N ASN A 85 12.91 -5.48 -9.33
CA ASN A 85 11.51 -5.23 -9.65
C ASN A 85 10.54 -5.81 -8.62
N ASN A 86 11.04 -6.25 -7.45
CA ASN A 86 10.21 -6.80 -6.41
C ASN A 86 9.36 -5.69 -5.77
N VAL A 87 8.04 -5.74 -6.01
CA VAL A 87 7.07 -4.76 -5.50
C VAL A 87 7.14 -4.61 -3.98
N TYR A 88 7.46 -5.69 -3.26
CA TYR A 88 7.48 -5.71 -1.81
C TYR A 88 8.64 -4.91 -1.22
N ILE A 89 9.81 -4.92 -1.86
CA ILE A 89 10.96 -4.13 -1.40
C ILE A 89 10.64 -2.63 -1.52
N HIS A 90 10.07 -2.23 -2.65
CA HIS A 90 9.68 -0.84 -2.86
C HIS A 90 8.54 -0.42 -1.92
N MET A 91 7.58 -1.30 -1.68
CA MET A 91 6.50 -1.05 -0.73
C MET A 91 7.04 -0.89 0.69
N PHE A 92 8.01 -1.70 1.11
CA PHE A 92 8.68 -1.56 2.41
C PHE A 92 9.47 -0.25 2.51
N MET A 93 10.19 0.14 1.45
CA MET A 93 10.88 1.44 1.41
C MET A 93 9.91 2.62 1.54
N VAL A 94 8.77 2.56 0.84
CA VAL A 94 7.73 3.59 0.95
C VAL A 94 7.10 3.56 2.34
N TYR A 95 6.80 2.39 2.89
CA TYR A 95 6.30 2.27 4.26
C TYR A 95 7.24 2.93 5.29
N ARG A 96 8.55 2.65 5.21
CA ARG A 96 9.53 3.31 6.08
C ARG A 96 9.49 4.84 5.94
N LYS A 97 9.35 5.34 4.72
CA LYS A 97 9.19 6.78 4.46
C LYS A 97 7.91 7.34 5.08
N ILE A 98 6.79 6.62 4.98
CA ILE A 98 5.53 7.00 5.62
C ILE A 98 5.70 7.06 7.15
N VAL A 99 6.36 6.06 7.74
CA VAL A 99 6.62 6.02 9.19
C VAL A 99 7.49 7.20 9.63
N THR A 100 8.46 7.63 8.82
CA THR A 100 9.25 8.83 9.11
C THR A 100 8.48 10.14 8.93
N GLU A 101 7.52 10.21 8.01
CA GLU A 101 6.74 11.42 7.71
C GLU A 101 5.56 11.63 8.66
N ILE A 102 4.85 10.57 9.05
CA ILE A 102 3.55 10.62 9.77
C ILE A 102 3.64 9.98 11.17
N GLY A 103 4.77 9.33 11.46
CA GLY A 103 4.95 8.48 12.64
C GLY A 103 4.44 7.05 12.42
N SER A 104 4.57 6.23 13.45
CA SER A 104 4.07 4.85 13.44
C SER A 104 2.54 4.79 13.33
N HIS A 105 2.04 3.71 12.76
CA HIS A 105 0.62 3.39 12.74
C HIS A 105 0.31 2.44 13.89
N ASP A 106 -0.90 2.56 14.45
CA ASP A 106 -1.36 1.67 15.51
C ASP A 106 -1.91 0.35 14.92
N ILE A 107 -2.45 0.40 13.69
CA ILE A 107 -3.05 -0.74 12.97
C ILE A 107 -2.59 -0.75 11.50
N VAL A 108 -2.31 -1.93 10.95
CA VAL A 108 -2.11 -2.12 9.51
C VAL A 108 -3.14 -3.10 8.98
N GLN A 109 -3.99 -2.63 8.08
CA GLN A 109 -5.01 -3.44 7.42
C GLN A 109 -4.55 -3.75 6.00
N VAL A 110 -4.51 -5.04 5.67
CA VAL A 110 -4.08 -5.51 4.35
C VAL A 110 -5.31 -5.91 3.56
N ASN A 111 -5.62 -5.13 2.52
CA ASN A 111 -6.79 -5.36 1.67
C ASN A 111 -6.34 -5.91 0.31
N VAL A 112 -6.94 -7.03 -0.10
CA VAL A 112 -6.80 -7.61 -1.45
C VAL A 112 -5.33 -7.83 -1.85
N MET A 113 -4.47 -8.29 -0.95
CA MET A 113 -3.11 -8.73 -1.32
C MET A 113 -3.12 -10.21 -1.65
N SER A 114 -2.73 -10.58 -2.87
CA SER A 114 -2.82 -11.96 -3.36
C SER A 114 -1.89 -12.96 -2.64
N ASN A 115 -0.90 -12.50 -1.86
CA ASN A 115 0.13 -13.38 -1.28
C ASN A 115 0.30 -13.16 0.24
N HIS A 116 0.06 -14.22 1.02
CA HIS A 116 0.14 -14.25 2.50
C HIS A 116 1.51 -13.91 3.11
N LEU A 117 2.61 -13.94 2.33
CA LEU A 117 3.98 -13.71 2.83
C LEU A 117 4.24 -12.27 3.31
N ILE A 118 3.51 -11.29 2.77
CA ILE A 118 3.61 -9.89 3.21
C ILE A 118 2.89 -9.69 4.54
N ASN A 119 1.77 -10.38 4.76
CA ASN A 119 1.07 -10.37 6.04
C ASN A 119 2.04 -10.83 7.13
N MET A 120 2.75 -11.93 6.91
CA MET A 120 3.81 -12.40 7.82
C MET A 120 4.97 -11.41 8.00
N GLY A 121 5.45 -10.79 6.92
CA GLY A 121 6.57 -9.84 6.97
C GLY A 121 6.25 -8.56 7.76
N LEU A 122 5.07 -7.96 7.54
CA LEU A 122 4.63 -6.81 8.33
C LEU A 122 4.30 -7.20 9.77
N PHE A 123 3.82 -8.42 10.02
CA PHE A 123 3.50 -8.90 11.36
C PHE A 123 4.76 -9.02 12.21
N ALA A 124 5.82 -9.60 11.63
CA ALA A 124 7.12 -9.76 12.28
C ALA A 124 7.82 -8.44 12.62
N ILE A 125 7.57 -7.37 11.85
CA ILE A 125 8.29 -6.09 12.00
C ILE A 125 7.58 -5.13 12.96
N SER A 126 6.29 -5.32 13.27
CA SER A 126 5.51 -4.24 13.87
C SER A 126 4.76 -4.54 15.17
N HIS A 127 4.56 -5.79 15.61
CA HIS A 127 3.64 -6.08 16.76
C HIS A 127 2.26 -5.42 16.60
N ILE A 128 1.88 -5.07 15.37
CA ILE A 128 0.62 -4.40 15.06
C ILE A 128 -0.42 -5.48 14.71
N PRO A 129 -1.62 -5.45 15.31
CA PRO A 129 -2.70 -6.34 14.92
C PRO A 129 -3.07 -6.14 13.44
N GLN A 130 -3.14 -7.23 12.68
CA GLN A 130 -3.50 -7.23 11.27
C GLN A 130 -4.90 -7.80 11.05
N PHE A 131 -5.67 -7.15 10.20
CA PHE A 131 -6.91 -7.69 9.64
C PHE A 131 -6.74 -7.88 8.13
N VAL A 132 -7.09 -9.08 7.66
CA VAL A 132 -7.11 -9.45 6.25
C VAL A 132 -8.58 -9.63 5.87
N MET A 133 -9.01 -8.92 4.83
CA MET A 133 -10.36 -9.01 4.25
C MET A 133 -10.28 -9.37 2.77
#